data_AF-A0A9P6ZW68-F1
#
_entry.id   AF-A0A9P6ZW68-F1
#
_cell.length_a   1.000
_cell.length_b   1.000
_cell.length_c   1.000
_cell.angle_alpha   90.00
_cell.angle_beta   90.00
_cell.angle_gamma   90.00
#
_symmetry.space_group_name_H-M   'P 1'
#
loop_
_entity.id
_entity.type
_entity.pdbx_description
1 polymer ?
#
loop_
_entity_poly.entity_id
_entity_poly.type
_entity_poly.pdbx_seq_one_letter_code
_entity_poly.pdbx_strand_id
1 'polypeptide(L)' 'FPLVKFTRSEGPECILVMPNKFMLQIKGRVIACRLQPPLTLPWAMTIHKSQSLTLEKVVIDLDKAFTNSQAYIALSRA' A
#
# COMPACT_ATOMS: atom_id res chain seq x y z
N PHE A 1 -4.50 -19.61 5.92
CA PHE A 1 -4.53 -18.15 5.73
C PHE A 1 -3.54 -17.50 6.69
N PRO A 2 -2.90 -16.37 6.34
CA PRO A 2 -1.85 -15.79 7.18
C PRO A 2 -2.44 -15.18 8.46
N LEU A 3 -1.80 -15.48 9.59
CA LEU A 3 -2.02 -14.79 10.86
C LEU A 3 -1.09 -13.57 10.89
N VAL A 4 -1.65 -12.37 10.96
CA VAL A 4 -0.90 -11.11 10.89
C VAL A 4 -1.06 -10.35 12.20
N LYS A 5 0.06 -9.89 12.77
CA LYS A 5 0.08 -8.99 13.92
C LYS A 5 0.13 -7.55 13.43
N PHE A 6 -0.97 -6.82 13.55
CA PHE A 6 -1.05 -5.40 13.20
C PHE A 6 -0.71 -4.54 14.41
N THR A 7 0.10 -3.50 14.19
CA THR A 7 0.40 -2.47 15.20
C THR A 7 -0.61 -1.33 15.07
N ARG A 8 -1.46 -1.13 16.08
CA ARG A 8 -2.41 -0.01 16.17
C ARG A 8 -2.09 0.88 17.37
N SER A 9 -2.68 2.08 17.40
CA SER A 9 -2.57 3.03 18.52
C SER A 9 -3.03 2.44 19.86
N GLU A 10 -4.00 1.53 19.81
CA GLU A 10 -4.62 0.86 20.97
C GLU A 10 -3.83 -0.38 21.43
N GLY A 11 -2.80 -0.80 20.67
CA GLY A 11 -1.99 -1.99 20.93
C GLY A 11 -1.88 -2.93 19.74
N PRO A 12 -1.03 -3.96 19.84
CA PRO A 12 -0.90 -4.96 18.78
C PRO A 12 -2.08 -5.93 18.77
N GLU A 13 -2.63 -6.18 17.59
CA GLU A 13 -3.76 -7.11 17.38
C GLU A 13 -3.36 -8.22 16.39
N CYS A 14 -3.65 -9.48 16.73
CA CYS A 14 -3.43 -10.62 15.84
C CYS A 14 -4.72 -10.97 15.10
N ILE A 15 -4.69 -10.94 13.76
CA ILE A 15 -5.85 -11.19 12.91
C ILE A 15 -5.53 -12.30 11.92
N LEU A 16 -6.41 -13.29 11.83
CA LEU A 16 -6.39 -14.28 10.75
C LEU A 16 -6.97 -13.64 9.47
N VAL A 17 -6.12 -13.35 8.49
CA VAL A 17 -6.54 -12.57 7.31
C VAL A 17 -7.16 -13.48 6.25
N MET A 18 -8.47 -13.37 6.09
CA MET A 18 -9.24 -14.11 5.10
C MET A 18 -9.26 -13.40 3.73
N PRO A 19 -9.46 -14.13 2.62
CA PRO A 19 -9.62 -13.52 1.30
C PRO A 19 -10.85 -12.61 1.25
N ASN A 20 -10.67 -11.43 0.66
CA ASN A 20 -11.75 -10.49 0.39
C ASN A 20 -12.08 -10.48 -1.10
N LYS A 21 -13.33 -10.17 -1.43
CA LYS A 21 -13.84 -10.05 -2.79
C LYS A 21 -13.73 -8.61 -3.25
N PHE A 22 -12.83 -8.36 -4.20
CA PHE A 22 -12.68 -7.07 -4.88
C PHE A 22 -13.50 -7.09 -6.16
N MET A 23 -14.42 -6.13 -6.31
CA MET A 23 -15.31 -6.04 -7.46
C MET A 23 -15.08 -4.75 -8.23
N LEU A 24 -14.96 -4.86 -9.55
CA LEU A 24 -14.93 -3.72 -10.44
C LEU A 24 -16.32 -3.54 -11.05
N GLN A 25 -16.90 -2.36 -10.84
CA GLN A 25 -18.22 -2.00 -11.37
C GLN A 25 -18.12 -0.86 -12.38
N ILE A 26 -18.82 -1.00 -13.51
CA ILE A 26 -18.98 0.06 -14.51
C ILE A 26 -20.48 0.21 -14.80
N LYS A 27 -21.02 1.43 -14.68
CA LYS A 27 -22.45 1.73 -14.87
C LYS A 27 -23.37 0.80 -14.07
N GLY A 28 -22.99 0.49 -12.83
CA GLY A 28 -23.75 -0.38 -11.92
C GLY A 28 -23.67 -1.88 -12.22
N ARG A 29 -22.92 -2.31 -13.25
CA ARG A 29 -22.68 -3.74 -13.53
C ARG A 29 -21.30 -4.17 -13.06
N VAL A 30 -21.23 -5.29 -12.35
CA VAL A 30 -19.96 -5.93 -11.99
C VAL A 30 -19.38 -6.55 -13.26
N ILE A 31 -18.21 -6.06 -13.68
CA ILE A 31 -17.53 -6.54 -14.88
C ILE A 31 -16.34 -7.45 -14.57
N ALA A 32 -15.79 -7.35 -13.36
CA ALA A 32 -14.70 -8.21 -12.91
C ALA A 32 -14.76 -8.40 -11.39
N CYS A 33 -14.26 -9.55 -10.95
CA CYS A 33 -14.18 -9.92 -9.54
C CYS A 33 -12.86 -10.63 -9.27
N ARG A 34 -12.24 -10.32 -8.12
CA ARG A 34 -11.03 -10.97 -7.63
C ARG A 34 -11.22 -11.39 -6.17
N LEU A 35 -10.90 -12.63 -5.84
CA LEU A 35 -10.82 -13.11 -4.46
C LEU A 35 -9.35 -13.15 -4.03
N GLN A 36 -8.95 -12.33 -3.06
CA GLN A 36 -7.55 -12.24 -2.62
C GLN A 36 -7.47 -11.79 -1.16
N PRO A 37 -6.51 -12.28 -0.36
CA PRO A 37 -6.20 -11.64 0.92
C PRO A 37 -5.90 -10.14 0.70
N PRO A 38 -6.50 -9.23 1.48
CA PRO A 38 -6.33 -7.78 1.31
C PRO A 38 -4.99 -7.29 1.87
N LEU A 39 -3.88 -7.89 1.41
CA LEU A 39 -2.52 -7.61 1.86
C LEU A 39 -1.61 -7.37 0.65
N THR A 40 -0.67 -6.46 0.84
CA THR A 40 0.46 -6.19 -0.07
C THR A 40 1.74 -6.10 0.76
N LEU A 41 2.89 -6.46 0.17
CA LEU A 41 4.18 -6.32 0.84
C LEU A 41 4.47 -4.82 1.09
N PRO A 42 4.79 -4.41 2.33
CA PRO A 42 4.86 -2.99 2.68
C PRO A 42 6.25 -2.36 2.46
N TRP A 43 7.32 -3.15 2.27
CA TRP A 43 8.69 -2.63 2.20
C TRP A 43 8.98 -1.75 0.98
N ALA A 44 8.34 -2.06 -0.15
CA ALA A 44 8.44 -1.27 -1.36
C ALA A 44 7.07 -0.70 -1.69
N MET A 45 7.02 0.60 -1.94
CA MET A 45 5.79 1.30 -2.30
C MET A 45 6.11 2.40 -3.31
N THR A 46 5.08 2.85 -4.03
CA THR A 46 5.24 3.98 -4.95
C THR A 46 5.39 5.29 -4.17
N ILE A 47 6.08 6.27 -4.77
CA ILE A 47 6.23 7.62 -4.21
C ILE A 47 4.87 8.25 -3.88
N HIS A 48 3.84 7.98 -4.70
CA HIS A 48 2.48 8.44 -4.41
C HIS A 48 1.92 7.87 -3.11
N LYS A 49 2.21 6.61 -2.78
CA LYS A 49 1.71 5.96 -1.55
C LYS A 49 2.47 6.39 -0.30
N SER A 50 3.68 6.93 -0.45
CA SER A 50 4.48 7.41 0.68
C SER A 50 4.27 8.89 1.02
N GLN A 51 3.46 9.65 0.27
CA GLN A 51 3.31 11.11 0.38
C GLN A 51 3.07 11.67 1.79
N SER A 52 2.45 10.91 2.70
CA SER A 52 2.15 11.34 4.07
C SER A 52 2.93 10.57 5.14
N LEU A 53 3.92 9.77 4.74
CA LEU A 53 4.71 8.96 5.66
C LEU A 53 5.99 9.70 6.05
N THR A 54 6.48 9.47 7.26
CA THR A 54 7.84 9.82 7.68
C THR A 54 8.62 8.53 7.80
N LEU A 55 9.72 8.38 7.06
CA LEU A 55 10.48 7.14 6.95
C LEU A 55 11.92 7.36 7.44
N GLU A 56 12.29 6.74 8.56
CA GLU A 56 13.64 6.91 9.14
C GLU A 56 14.76 6.41 8.22
N LYS A 57 14.49 5.39 7.40
CA LYS A 57 15.44 4.81 6.45
C LYS A 57 14.70 4.42 5.18
N VAL A 58 15.15 4.96 4.06
CA VAL A 58 14.56 4.69 2.74
C VAL A 58 15.66 4.59 1.69
N VAL A 59 15.47 3.69 0.74
CA VAL A 59 16.24 3.64 -0.52
C VAL A 59 15.28 4.07 -1.62
N ILE A 60 15.68 5.07 -2.41
CA ILE A 60 14.83 5.67 -3.43
C ILE A 60 15.46 5.39 -4.80
N ASP A 61 14.71 4.75 -5.67
CA ASP A 61 15.03 4.61 -7.09
C ASP A 61 14.20 5.61 -7.90
N LEU A 62 14.87 6.54 -8.58
CA LEU A 62 14.28 7.61 -9.38
C LEU A 62 14.43 7.39 -10.89
N ASP A 63 14.97 6.25 -11.34
CA ASP A 63 15.21 5.98 -12.77
C ASP A 63 13.91 6.02 -13.60
N LYS A 64 12.78 5.72 -12.96
CA LYS A 64 11.43 5.74 -13.56
C LYS A 64 10.60 6.97 -13.16
N ALA A 65 11.21 7.98 -12.56
CA ALA A 65 10.51 9.21 -12.22
C ALA A 65 10.07 9.94 -13.49
N PHE A 66 8.77 10.14 -13.64
CA PHE A 66 8.18 10.74 -14.85
C PHE A 66 7.63 12.15 -14.62
N THR A 67 7.67 12.65 -13.38
CA THR A 67 7.34 14.05 -13.06
C THR A 67 8.39 14.66 -12.14
N ASN A 68 8.73 15.92 -12.40
CA ASN A 68 9.73 16.67 -11.60
C ASN A 68 9.39 16.71 -10.10
N SER A 69 8.11 16.68 -9.75
CA SER A 69 7.64 16.70 -8.36
C SER A 69 7.84 15.38 -7.61
N GLN A 70 7.99 14.24 -8.29
CA GLN A 70 8.17 12.93 -7.62
C GLN A 70 9.49 12.85 -6.88
N ALA A 71 10.56 13.41 -7.44
CA ALA A 71 11.88 13.45 -6.79
C ALA A 71 11.82 14.23 -5.47
N TYR A 72 11.19 15.42 -5.48
CA TYR A 72 11.02 16.23 -4.28
C TYR A 72 10.18 15.52 -3.21
N ILE A 73 9.04 14.95 -3.62
CA ILE A 73 8.17 14.21 -2.69
C ILE A 73 8.96 13.07 -2.05
N ALA A 74 9.65 12.26 -2.85
CA ALA A 74 10.40 11.11 -2.37
C ALA A 74 11.50 11.50 -1.37
N LEU A 75 12.31 12.52 -1.70
CA LEU A 75 13.37 13.01 -0.83
C LEU A 75 12.84 13.64 0.46
N SER A 76 11.69 14.32 0.42
CA SER A 76 11.07 14.91 1.62
C SER A 76 10.47 13.91 2.60
N ARG A 77 10.44 12.61 2.25
CA ARG A 77 9.93 11.54 3.13
C ARG A 77 11.04 10.89 3.98
N ALA A 78 12.31 11.15 3.66
CA ALA A 78 13.47 10.72 4.43
C ALA A 78 13.58 11.51 5.75
#